data_AF-A0A8J2VLN7-F1
#
_entry.id   AF-A0A8J2VLN7-F1
#
_cell.length_a   1.000
_cell.length_b   1.000
_cell.length_c   1.000
_cell.angle_alpha   90.00
_cell.angle_beta   90.00
_cell.angle_gamma   90.00
#
_symmetry.space_group_name_H-M   'P 1'
#
loop_
_entity.id
_entity.type
_entity.pdbx_description
1 polymer ?
#
loop_
_entity_poly.entity_id
_entity_poly.type
_entity_poly.pdbx_seq_one_letter_code
_entity_poly.pdbx_strand_id
1 'polypeptide(L)'
;MGIPIEVSLKKMAVEALTEDAFADLLASFRTLYKQYESEWVKPFNGISEVLDSLKRRGKRLFVLSSKHSEVLKRNLVALGIFSYFEGYVVQITSLNTNRIRMGLTIL
;
A
#
# COMPACT_ATOMS: atom_id res chain seq x y z
N MET A 1 1.61 -7.45 -8.50
CA MET A 1 1.25 -6.87 -7.18
C MET A 1 2.36 -7.16 -6.19
N GLY A 2 2.70 -6.21 -5.31
CA GLY A 2 3.79 -6.39 -4.34
C GLY A 2 3.51 -7.50 -3.33
N ILE A 3 4.53 -8.29 -3.00
CA ILE A 3 4.44 -9.39 -2.02
C ILE A 3 4.33 -8.77 -0.60
N PRO A 4 3.42 -9.26 0.28
CA PRO A 4 3.34 -8.79 1.67
C PRO A 4 4.70 -8.87 2.37
N ILE A 5 5.01 -7.91 3.24
CA ILE A 5 6.35 -7.83 3.83
C ILE A 5 6.68 -9.08 4.65
N GLU A 6 5.69 -9.69 5.30
CA GLU A 6 5.83 -10.94 6.06
C GLU A 6 6.31 -12.08 5.15
N VAL A 7 5.75 -12.17 3.94
CA VAL A 7 6.12 -13.18 2.94
C VAL A 7 7.49 -12.85 2.34
N SER A 8 7.76 -11.58 2.06
CA SER A 8 9.05 -11.13 1.52
C SER A 8 10.19 -11.40 2.51
N LEU A 9 10.03 -11.07 3.79
CA LEU A 9 11.05 -11.30 4.82
C LEU A 9 11.38 -12.79 4.96
N LYS A 10 10.37 -13.67 4.99
CA LYS A 10 10.59 -15.12 5.01
C LYS A 10 11.32 -15.64 3.76
N LYS A 11 11.08 -15.05 2.58
CA LYS A 11 11.74 -15.43 1.32
C LYS A 11 13.16 -14.88 1.16
N MET A 12 13.47 -13.76 1.82
CA MET A 12 14.79 -13.14 1.77
C MET A 12 15.76 -13.73 2.81
N ALA A 13 15.24 -14.46 3.80
CA ALA A 13 16.07 -15.13 4.78
C ALA A 13 16.90 -16.25 4.13
N VAL A 14 18.20 -16.26 4.40
CA VAL A 14 19.13 -17.31 3.93
C VAL A 14 18.83 -18.64 4.62
N GLU A 15 18.43 -18.56 5.90
CA GLU A 15 18.06 -19.70 6.74
C GLU A 15 16.61 -19.54 7.22
N ALA A 16 15.98 -20.67 7.58
CA ALA A 16 14.64 -20.63 8.13
C ALA A 16 14.62 -19.89 9.48
N LEU A 17 13.82 -18.84 9.57
CA LEU A 17 13.63 -18.10 10.82
C LEU A 17 12.71 -18.90 11.75
N THR A 18 13.07 -18.97 13.03
CA THR A 18 12.12 -19.37 14.08
C THR A 18 11.00 -18.33 14.19
N GLU A 19 9.84 -18.72 14.73
CA GLU A 19 8.73 -17.77 14.86
C GLU A 19 9.09 -16.58 15.77
N ASP A 20 9.87 -16.80 16.84
CA ASP A 20 10.34 -15.71 17.71
C ASP A 20 11.29 -14.76 16.98
N ALA A 21 12.29 -15.30 16.27
CA ALA A 21 13.23 -14.48 15.49
C ALA A 21 12.53 -13.71 14.37
N PHE A 22 11.51 -14.31 13.75
CA PHE A 22 10.69 -13.64 12.75
C PHE A 22 9.84 -12.52 13.36
N ALA A 23 9.25 -12.74 14.53
CA ALA A 23 8.48 -11.72 15.23
C ALA A 23 9.35 -10.50 15.60
N ASP A 24 10.55 -10.73 16.14
CA ASP A 24 11.50 -9.68 16.49
C ASP A 24 11.98 -8.89 15.26
N LEU A 25 12.28 -9.59 14.16
CA LEU A 25 12.65 -8.98 12.89
C LEU A 25 11.51 -8.11 12.36
N LEU A 26 10.28 -8.62 12.37
CA LEU A 26 9.11 -7.91 11.87
C LEU A 26 8.80 -6.67 12.73
N ALA A 27 8.94 -6.78 14.05
CA ALA A 27 8.78 -5.65 14.97
C ALA A 27 9.83 -4.56 14.74
N SER A 28 11.10 -4.96 14.57
CA SER A 28 12.21 -4.05 14.27
C SER A 28 12.00 -3.35 12.94
N PHE A 29 11.61 -4.09 11.89
CA PHE A 29 11.27 -3.54 10.59
C PHE A 29 10.15 -2.50 10.69
N ARG A 30 9.05 -2.81 11.38
CA ARG A 30 7.90 -1.90 11.49
C ARG A 30 8.26 -0.62 12.25
N THR A 31 9.11 -0.73 13.27
CA THR A 31 9.62 0.42 14.04
C THR A 31 10.45 1.33 13.14
N LEU A 32 11.47 0.79 12.47
CA LEU A 32 12.34 1.55 11.58
C LEU A 32 11.56 2.14 10.40
N TYR A 33 10.68 1.36 9.78
CA TYR A 33 9.85 1.83 8.68
C TYR A 33 9.01 3.03 9.07
N LYS A 34 8.37 3.00 10.26
CA LYS A 34 7.57 4.11 10.77
C LYS A 34 8.44 5.34 11.09
N GLN A 35 9.63 5.14 11.64
CA GLN A 35 10.56 6.23 11.97
C GLN A 35 11.01 7.00 10.72
N TYR A 36 11.31 6.30 9.63
CA TYR A 36 11.82 6.89 8.40
C TYR A 36 10.73 7.17 7.35
N GLU A 37 9.46 6.84 7.64
CA GLU A 37 8.35 6.94 6.68
C GLU A 37 8.22 8.35 6.09
N SER A 38 8.26 9.39 6.94
CA SER A 38 8.08 10.79 6.52
C SER A 38 9.23 11.35 5.70
N GLU A 39 10.43 10.79 5.84
CA GLU A 39 11.61 11.25 5.12
C GLU A 39 11.64 10.73 3.67
N TRP A 40 11.25 9.47 3.49
CA TRP A 40 11.40 8.75 2.22
C TRP A 40 10.10 8.58 1.43
N VAL A 41 8.94 8.64 2.09
CA VAL A 41 7.64 8.54 1.40
C VAL A 41 7.23 9.94 0.92
N LYS A 42 7.52 10.22 -0.35
CA LYS A 42 7.13 11.47 -1.02
C LYS A 42 6.19 11.19 -2.18
N PRO A 43 5.29 12.12 -2.51
CA PRO A 43 4.47 11.99 -3.70
C PRO A 43 5.38 12.11 -4.94
N PHE A 44 5.06 11.37 -5.99
CA PHE A 44 5.69 11.61 -7.29
C PHE A 44 5.29 13.00 -7.79
N ASN A 45 6.23 13.72 -8.39
CA ASN A 45 5.96 15.03 -8.99
C ASN A 45 4.79 14.92 -9.98
N GLY A 46 3.81 15.82 -9.88
CA GLY A 46 2.65 15.84 -10.78
C GLY A 46 1.47 14.95 -10.36
N ILE A 47 1.57 14.17 -9.27
CA ILE A 47 0.50 13.22 -8.91
C ILE A 47 -0.81 13.92 -8.54
N SER A 48 -0.74 15.04 -7.80
CA SER A 48 -1.93 15.79 -7.38
C SER A 48 -2.68 16.34 -8.59
N GLU A 49 -1.96 16.88 -9.56
CA GLU A 49 -2.49 17.44 -10.79
C GLU A 49 -3.21 16.39 -11.64
N VAL A 50 -2.66 15.17 -11.69
CA VAL A 50 -3.30 14.03 -12.34
C VAL A 50 -4.58 13.63 -11.61
N LEU A 51 -4.54 13.51 -10.28
CA LEU A 51 -5.72 13.16 -9.47
C LEU A 51 -6.83 14.22 -9.59
N ASP A 52 -6.48 15.51 -9.56
CA ASP A 52 -7.38 16.63 -9.79
C ASP A 52 -8.03 16.56 -11.18
N SER A 53 -7.22 16.31 -12.22
CA SER A 53 -7.71 16.17 -13.60
C SER A 53 -8.72 15.02 -13.71
N LEU A 54 -8.45 13.88 -13.07
CA LEU A 54 -9.35 12.74 -13.07
C LEU A 54 -10.66 13.04 -12.32
N LYS A 55 -10.61 13.71 -11.16
CA LYS A 55 -11.81 14.13 -10.42
C LYS A 55 -12.65 15.11 -11.22
N ARG A 56 -12.03 16.11 -11.88
CA ARG A 56 -12.72 17.06 -12.76
C ARG A 56 -13.42 16.38 -13.94
N ARG A 57 -12.90 15.25 -14.41
CA ARG A 57 -13.52 14.40 -15.45
C ARG A 57 -14.61 13.47 -14.90
N GLY A 58 -15.02 13.63 -13.64
CA GLY A 58 -16.07 12.82 -13.01
C GLY A 58 -15.64 11.37 -12.72
N LYS A 59 -14.33 11.08 -12.66
CA LYS A 59 -13.86 9.72 -12.35
C LYS A 59 -13.88 9.47 -10.84
N ARG A 60 -14.37 8.31 -10.46
CA ARG A 60 -14.28 7.78 -9.09
C ARG A 60 -12.94 7.10 -8.90
N LEU A 61 -12.22 7.44 -7.84
CA LEU A 61 -10.85 6.99 -7.62
C LEU A 61 -10.79 6.07 -6.39
N PHE A 62 -10.02 4.99 -6.52
CA PHE A 62 -9.78 4.02 -5.45
C PHE A 62 -8.29 3.68 -5.40
N VAL A 63 -7.77 3.39 -4.20
CA VAL A 63 -6.41 2.89 -4.02
C VAL A 63 -6.42 1.41 -3.73
N LEU A 64 -5.59 0.63 -4.43
CA LEU A 64 -5.34 -0.77 -4.12
C LEU A 64 -3.89 -0.95 -3.69
N SER A 65 -3.66 -1.54 -2.51
CA SER A 65 -2.32 -1.74 -1.96
C SER A 65 -2.22 -3.05 -1.18
N SER A 66 -1.02 -3.62 -1.16
CA SER A 66 -0.69 -4.77 -0.30
C SER A 66 -0.29 -4.37 1.11
N LYS A 67 -0.22 -3.07 1.42
CA LYS A 67 0.06 -2.56 2.77
C LYS A 67 -1.14 -2.78 3.71
N HIS A 68 -0.87 -2.79 5.02
CA HIS A 68 -1.92 -2.77 6.04
C HIS A 68 -2.80 -1.50 5.94
N SER A 69 -4.08 -1.60 6.31
CA SER A 69 -5.10 -0.54 6.19
C SER A 69 -4.68 0.79 6.83
N GLU A 70 -4.20 0.73 8.07
CA GLU A 70 -3.81 1.89 8.86
C GLU A 70 -2.57 2.59 8.30
N VAL A 71 -1.60 1.79 7.82
CA VAL A 71 -0.37 2.31 7.20
C VAL A 71 -0.68 2.99 5.88
N LEU A 72 -1.56 2.41 5.06
CA LEU A 72 -1.99 3.04 3.82
C LEU A 72 -2.69 4.36 4.07
N LYS A 73 -3.67 4.39 4.98
CA LYS A 73 -4.42 5.61 5.30
C LYS A 73 -3.48 6.71 5.82
N ARG A 74 -2.60 6.39 6.77
CA ARG A 74 -1.62 7.35 7.32
C ARG A 74 -0.76 7.96 6.21
N ASN A 75 -0.26 7.13 5.30
CA ASN A 75 0.54 7.60 4.16
C ASN A 75 -0.25 8.54 3.24
N LEU A 76 -1.46 8.16 2.84
CA LEU A 76 -2.28 8.99 1.95
C LEU A 76 -2.62 10.35 2.59
N VAL A 77 -2.85 10.38 3.91
CA VAL A 77 -3.08 11.62 4.67
C VAL A 77 -1.81 12.46 4.72
N ALA A 78 -0.67 11.88 5.08
CA ALA A 78 0.62 12.58 5.12
C ALA A 78 1.02 13.16 3.75
N LEU A 79 0.65 12.47 2.68
CA LEU A 79 0.87 12.90 1.30
C LEU A 79 -0.15 13.93 0.79
N GLY A 80 -1.18 14.27 1.58
CA GLY A 80 -2.22 15.24 1.21
C GLY A 80 -3.17 14.75 0.11
N ILE A 81 -3.14 13.45 -0.23
CA ILE A 81 -3.92 12.90 -1.35
C ILE A 81 -5.07 11.98 -0.93
N PHE A 82 -5.30 11.80 0.38
CA PHE A 82 -6.36 10.92 0.88
C PHE A 82 -7.76 11.30 0.38
N SER A 83 -8.06 12.61 0.28
CA SER A 83 -9.36 13.14 -0.12
C SER A 83 -9.75 12.87 -1.58
N TYR A 84 -8.79 12.49 -2.43
CA TYR A 84 -9.08 12.14 -3.83
C TYR A 84 -9.83 10.84 -3.98
N PHE A 85 -9.71 9.93 -3.02
CA PHE A 85 -10.18 8.55 -3.14
C PHE A 85 -11.49 8.34 -2.38
N GLU A 86 -12.44 7.68 -3.01
CA GLU A 86 -13.73 7.31 -2.41
C GLU A 86 -13.62 6.05 -1.53
N GLY A 87 -12.52 5.31 -1.67
CA GLY A 87 -12.19 4.17 -0.84
C GLY A 87 -10.81 3.63 -1.12
N TYR A 88 -10.33 2.76 -0.24
CA TYR A 88 -9.08 2.04 -0.41
C TYR A 88 -9.27 0.58 -0.04
N VAL A 89 -8.67 -0.31 -0.84
CA VAL A 89 -8.66 -1.76 -0.62
C VAL A 89 -7.24 -2.16 -0.25
N VAL A 90 -7.13 -2.96 0.80
CA VAL A 90 -5.88 -3.39 1.41
C VAL A 90 -5.90 -4.89 1.54
N GLN A 91 -4.78 -5.51 1.17
CA GLN A 91 -4.47 -6.93 1.34
C GLN A 91 -5.64 -7.87 0.98
N ILE A 92 -5.66 -8.33 -0.26
CA ILE A 92 -6.55 -9.42 -0.70
C ILE A 92 -5.92 -10.75 -0.27
N THR A 93 -6.23 -11.24 0.93
CA THR A 93 -6.09 -12.67 1.24
C THR A 93 -7.28 -13.38 0.60
N SER A 94 -7.08 -13.90 -0.61
CA SER A 94 -8.06 -14.64 -1.42
C SER A 94 -9.33 -13.88 -1.79
N LEU A 95 -9.29 -13.12 -2.89
CA LEU A 95 -10.51 -12.85 -3.65
C LEU A 95 -10.74 -14.08 -4.52
N ASN A 96 -11.81 -14.80 -4.22
CA ASN A 96 -12.52 -15.60 -5.20
C ASN A 96 -12.76 -14.70 -6.43
N THR A 97 -12.15 -15.04 -7.55
CA THR A 97 -11.89 -14.20 -8.74
C THR A 97 -13.15 -13.76 -9.50
N ASN A 98 -14.35 -14.00 -8.96
CA ASN A 98 -15.62 -13.75 -9.64
C ASN A 98 -16.31 -12.42 -9.32
N ARG A 99 -15.75 -11.53 -8.48
CA ARG A 99 -16.49 -10.30 -8.09
C ARG A 99 -15.77 -8.96 -8.16
N ILE A 100 -14.51 -8.88 -8.59
CA ILE A 100 -13.86 -7.56 -8.83
C ILE A 100 -13.34 -7.49 -10.27
N ARG A 101 -14.27 -7.32 -11.22
CA ARG A 101 -13.98 -6.67 -12.51
C ARG A 101 -14.04 -5.15 -12.29
N MET A 102 -12.97 -4.57 -11.74
CA MET A 102 -12.62 -3.17 -11.99
C MET A 102 -11.13 -3.12 -12.32
N GLY A 103 -10.78 -3.82 -13.41
CA GLY A 103 -9.58 -3.50 -14.18
C GLY A 103 -9.92 -2.30 -15.04
N LEU A 104 -9.35 -1.15 -14.70
CA LEU A 104 -9.27 0.01 -15.56
C LEU A 104 -8.34 -0.37 -16.74
N THR A 105 -8.90 -1.02 -17.77
CA THR A 105 -8.28 -1.04 -19.10
C THR A 105 -8.51 0.33 -19.70
N ILE A 106 -7.48 1.18 -19.65
CA ILE A 106 -7.33 2.24 -20.63
C ILE A 106 -6.34 1.67 -21.65
N LEU A 107 -6.92 1.25 -22.78
CA LEU A 107 -6.36 0.61 -23.97
C LEU A 107 -5.86 -0.84 -23.77
#